data_AF-A0A4W3GNG5-F1
#
_entry.id   AF-A0A4W3GNG5-F1
#
_cell.length_a   1.000
_cell.length_b   1.000
_cell.length_c   1.000
_cell.angle_alpha   90.00
_cell.angle_beta   90.00
_cell.angle_gamma   90.00
#
_symmetry.space_group_name_H-M   'P 1'
#
loop_
_entity.id
_entity.type
_entity.pdbx_description
1 polymer ?
#
loop_
_entity_poly.entity_id
_entity_poly.type
_entity_poly.pdbx_seq_one_letter_code
_entity_poly.pdbx_strand_id
1 'polypeptide(L)'
;MLPSIVKRWLCKPKQHMLQIINQIMDERIPNERPNRDFHIKFPDEFLQDHLEVQLWFAAECLVAGSLIEMQEAEALLLRPLAEEMLHSLEEVRRSLRDQCLSDASVYPDLLKEALVRFDCSFAEFELSYVSAVVPIKSPEELFQQQQIIVLFCETIERSVLELPVIVLISLQVLWKRGSLSCWPVLIALLGESHQCYLPVCM
;
A
#
# COMPACT_ATOMS: atom_id res chain seq x y z
N MET A 1 19.44 -18.20 -30.69
CA MET A 1 19.83 -16.77 -30.81
C MET A 1 18.55 -15.96 -30.82
N LEU A 2 18.03 -15.60 -29.64
CA LEU A 2 16.78 -14.85 -29.53
C LEU A 2 17.02 -13.39 -30.00
N PRO A 3 16.15 -12.81 -30.84
CA PRO A 3 16.48 -11.62 -31.62
C PRO A 3 16.68 -10.39 -30.74
N SER A 4 17.65 -9.56 -31.14
CA SER A 4 18.08 -8.28 -30.55
C SER A 4 16.95 -7.27 -30.25
N ILE A 5 15.74 -7.52 -30.75
CA ILE A 5 14.51 -6.80 -30.44
C ILE A 5 14.04 -7.08 -29.01
N VAL A 6 14.13 -8.32 -28.51
CA VAL A 6 13.72 -8.69 -27.14
C VAL A 6 14.63 -8.02 -26.09
N LYS A 7 15.94 -7.94 -26.37
CA LYS A 7 16.89 -7.18 -25.55
C LYS A 7 16.61 -5.67 -25.58
N ARG A 8 16.17 -5.12 -26.71
CA ARG A 8 15.83 -3.69 -26.85
C ARG A 8 14.53 -3.32 -26.12
N TRP A 9 13.59 -4.26 -25.96
CA TRP A 9 12.41 -4.12 -25.10
C TRP A 9 12.75 -4.23 -23.60
N LEU A 10 13.75 -5.04 -23.23
CA LEU A 10 14.27 -5.14 -21.85
C LEU A 10 15.01 -3.88 -21.35
N CYS A 11 15.52 -3.01 -22.24
CA CYS A 11 16.45 -1.93 -21.89
C CYS A 11 15.82 -0.54 -21.69
N LYS A 12 14.50 -0.39 -21.72
CA LYS A 12 13.84 0.77 -21.08
C LYS A 12 13.63 0.41 -19.61
N PRO A 13 13.94 1.28 -18.63
CA PRO A 13 13.65 0.95 -17.23
C PRO A 13 12.14 0.76 -17.11
N LYS A 14 11.69 -0.44 -16.71
CA LYS A 14 10.25 -0.73 -16.49
C LYS A 14 9.62 0.30 -15.55
N GLN A 15 10.39 0.76 -14.58
CA GLN A 15 10.11 1.89 -13.69
C GLN A 15 9.67 3.16 -14.43
N HIS A 16 10.37 3.57 -15.49
CA HIS A 16 10.03 4.79 -16.23
C HIS A 16 8.71 4.67 -16.99
N MET A 17 8.31 3.46 -17.37
CA MET A 17 7.04 3.24 -18.07
C MET A 17 5.86 3.27 -17.10
N LEU A 18 5.98 2.59 -15.96
CA LEU A 18 4.97 2.67 -14.90
C LEU A 18 4.80 4.11 -14.42
N GLN A 19 5.90 4.85 -14.23
CA GLN A 19 5.86 6.26 -13.87
C GLN A 19 5.06 7.10 -14.87
N ILE A 20 5.29 6.92 -16.17
CA ILE A 20 4.50 7.64 -17.21
C ILE A 20 3.03 7.22 -17.16
N ILE A 21 2.73 5.94 -17.04
CA ILE A 21 1.35 5.45 -16.98
C ILE A 21 0.64 6.03 -15.77
N ASN A 22 1.27 6.03 -14.59
CA ASN A 22 0.74 6.66 -13.37
C ASN A 22 0.48 8.16 -13.57
N GLN A 23 1.41 8.90 -14.17
CA GLN A 23 1.20 10.32 -14.49
C GLN A 23 -0.01 10.53 -15.41
N ILE A 24 -0.17 9.70 -16.44
CA ILE A 24 -1.32 9.77 -17.35
C ILE A 24 -2.61 9.43 -16.59
N MET A 25 -2.60 8.45 -15.70
CA MET A 25 -3.76 8.09 -14.89
C MET A 25 -4.17 9.23 -13.96
N ASP A 26 -3.21 9.87 -13.29
CA ASP A 26 -3.47 11.01 -12.39
C ASP A 26 -4.05 12.22 -13.15
N GLU A 27 -3.63 12.45 -14.39
CA GLU A 27 -4.16 13.53 -15.21
C GLU A 27 -5.53 13.22 -15.85
N ARG A 28 -5.80 11.95 -16.18
CA ARG A 28 -6.93 11.59 -17.06
C ARG A 28 -8.07 10.85 -16.38
N ILE A 29 -7.79 10.10 -15.32
CA ILE A 29 -8.78 9.30 -14.59
C ILE A 29 -8.69 9.48 -13.05
N PRO A 30 -8.49 10.70 -12.51
CA PRO A 30 -8.25 10.89 -11.08
C PRO A 30 -9.39 10.38 -10.18
N ASN A 31 -10.64 10.41 -10.66
CA ASN A 31 -11.83 10.00 -9.91
C ASN A 31 -12.26 8.55 -10.15
N GLU A 32 -11.64 7.86 -11.10
CA GLU A 32 -12.00 6.48 -11.49
C GLU A 32 -11.01 5.44 -10.95
N ARG A 33 -9.96 5.90 -10.25
CA ARG A 33 -8.96 5.01 -9.63
C ARG A 33 -9.60 4.21 -8.48
N PRO A 34 -9.29 2.91 -8.35
CA PRO A 34 -9.77 2.10 -7.24
C PRO A 34 -9.18 2.58 -5.92
N ASN A 35 -9.96 2.44 -4.85
CA ASN A 35 -9.52 2.80 -3.51
C ASN A 35 -8.44 1.81 -3.02
N ARG A 36 -7.29 2.34 -2.56
CA ARG A 36 -6.16 1.58 -2.02
C ARG A 36 -6.08 1.57 -0.49
N ASP A 37 -7.19 1.81 0.20
CA ASP A 37 -7.31 1.73 1.68
C ASP A 37 -6.78 0.42 2.26
N PHE A 38 -6.72 -0.66 1.46
CA PHE A 38 -6.11 -1.92 1.86
C PHE A 38 -4.61 -1.81 2.21
N HIS A 39 -3.91 -0.75 1.79
CA HIS A 39 -2.53 -0.47 2.21
C HIS A 39 -2.39 -0.33 3.72
N ILE A 40 -3.44 0.08 4.44
CA ILE A 40 -3.40 0.12 5.92
C ILE A 40 -3.14 -1.25 6.54
N LYS A 41 -3.52 -2.32 5.84
CA LYS A 41 -3.33 -3.71 6.26
C LYS A 41 -1.89 -4.18 6.08
N PHE A 42 -1.11 -3.50 5.24
CA PHE A 42 0.25 -3.92 4.95
C PHE A 42 1.20 -3.49 6.09
N PRO A 43 2.28 -4.24 6.35
CA PRO A 43 3.36 -3.78 7.23
C PRO A 43 4.03 -2.53 6.66
N ASP A 44 4.45 -1.60 7.52
CA ASP A 44 5.05 -0.33 7.10
C ASP A 44 6.38 -0.56 6.35
N GLU A 45 7.09 -1.66 6.65
CA GLU A 45 8.34 -2.04 5.99
C GLU A 45 8.15 -2.50 4.55
N PHE A 46 6.91 -2.86 4.17
CA PHE A 46 6.57 -3.38 2.85
C PHE A 46 6.24 -2.26 1.85
N LEU A 47 5.83 -1.08 2.33
CA LEU A 47 5.50 0.09 1.52
C LEU A 47 6.77 0.86 1.08
N GLN A 48 7.72 0.16 0.44
CA GLN A 48 8.96 0.76 -0.07
C GLN A 48 8.76 1.45 -1.44
N ASP A 49 9.65 2.39 -1.78
CA ASP A 49 9.62 3.24 -2.99
C ASP A 49 9.65 2.52 -4.36
N HIS A 50 9.61 1.19 -4.40
CA HIS A 50 9.69 0.39 -5.64
C HIS A 50 8.72 -0.79 -5.70
N LEU A 51 7.72 -0.83 -4.82
CA LEU A 51 6.77 -1.95 -4.76
C LEU A 51 6.12 -2.22 -6.12
N GLU A 52 5.74 -1.17 -6.86
CA GLU A 52 5.09 -1.35 -8.16
C GLU A 52 5.96 -2.11 -9.18
N VAL A 53 7.26 -1.84 -9.18
CA VAL A 53 8.23 -2.49 -10.08
C VAL A 53 8.47 -3.94 -9.64
N GLN A 54 8.48 -4.19 -8.33
CA GLN A 54 8.59 -5.53 -7.77
C GLN A 54 7.35 -6.39 -8.10
N LEU A 55 6.15 -5.81 -7.98
CA LEU A 55 4.90 -6.47 -8.33
C LEU A 55 4.83 -6.83 -9.82
N TRP A 56 5.27 -5.92 -10.70
CA TRP A 56 5.41 -6.27 -12.12
C TRP A 56 6.30 -7.49 -12.29
N PHE A 57 7.50 -7.49 -11.69
CA PHE A 57 8.43 -8.61 -11.80
C PHE A 57 7.83 -9.92 -11.25
N ALA A 58 7.13 -9.84 -10.11
CA ALA A 58 6.43 -10.97 -9.54
C ALA A 58 5.36 -11.56 -10.48
N ALA A 59 4.57 -10.70 -11.14
CA ALA A 59 3.60 -11.11 -12.14
C ALA A 59 4.28 -11.83 -13.33
N GLU A 60 5.38 -11.29 -13.86
CA GLU A 60 6.15 -11.94 -14.95
C GLU A 60 6.67 -13.32 -14.53
N CYS A 61 7.19 -13.46 -13.31
CA CYS A 61 7.65 -14.74 -12.77
C CYS A 61 6.50 -15.74 -12.61
N LEU A 62 5.34 -15.29 -12.11
CA LEU A 62 4.15 -16.13 -11.93
C LEU A 62 3.64 -16.71 -13.24
N VAL A 63 3.52 -15.87 -14.27
CA VAL A 63 3.10 -16.29 -15.62
C VAL A 63 4.14 -17.20 -16.27
N ALA A 64 5.43 -16.97 -16.01
CA ALA A 64 6.51 -17.86 -16.45
C ALA A 64 6.57 -19.19 -15.68
N GLY A 65 5.73 -19.40 -14.67
CA GLY A 65 5.75 -20.59 -13.81
C GLY A 65 6.93 -20.65 -12.85
N SER A 66 7.60 -19.52 -12.59
CA SER A 66 8.72 -19.42 -11.66
C SER A 66 8.22 -19.05 -10.26
N LEU A 67 8.35 -19.98 -9.30
CA LEU A 67 7.84 -19.84 -7.94
C LEU A 67 8.95 -19.52 -6.94
N ILE A 68 9.49 -18.32 -7.05
CA ILE A 68 10.51 -17.88 -6.11
C ILE A 68 9.78 -17.47 -4.83
N GLU A 69 9.96 -18.26 -3.76
CA GLU A 69 9.52 -17.99 -2.38
C GLU A 69 8.01 -18.14 -2.07
N MET A 70 7.19 -18.63 -3.00
CA MET A 70 5.73 -18.77 -2.82
C MET A 70 5.23 -20.21 -2.92
N GLN A 71 4.19 -20.55 -2.14
CA GLN A 71 3.57 -21.87 -2.18
C GLN A 71 2.82 -22.09 -3.51
N GLU A 72 2.95 -23.29 -4.09
CA GLU A 72 2.27 -23.67 -5.35
C GLU A 72 0.74 -23.40 -5.32
N ALA A 73 0.08 -23.64 -4.19
CA ALA A 73 -1.35 -23.42 -4.05
C ALA A 73 -1.73 -21.93 -4.18
N GLU A 74 -0.97 -21.04 -3.56
CA GLU A 74 -1.17 -19.58 -3.65
C GLU A 74 -0.81 -19.09 -5.06
N ALA A 75 0.26 -19.62 -5.63
CA ALA A 75 0.67 -19.28 -6.98
C ALA A 75 -0.38 -19.63 -8.03
N LEU A 76 -1.07 -20.77 -7.88
CA LEU A 76 -2.17 -21.16 -8.77
C LEU A 76 -3.35 -20.17 -8.73
N LEU A 77 -3.61 -19.57 -7.57
CA LEU A 77 -4.65 -18.54 -7.42
C LEU A 77 -4.21 -17.19 -8.01
N LEU A 78 -2.91 -16.86 -7.91
CA LEU A 78 -2.36 -15.59 -8.36
C LEU A 78 -2.03 -15.55 -9.86
N ARG A 79 -1.74 -16.69 -10.49
CA ARG A 79 -1.47 -16.78 -11.94
C ARG A 79 -2.52 -16.09 -12.82
N PRO A 80 -3.83 -16.35 -12.69
CA PRO A 80 -4.82 -15.67 -13.53
C PRO A 80 -4.85 -14.16 -13.31
N LEU A 81 -4.63 -13.69 -12.08
CA LEU A 81 -4.53 -12.25 -11.77
C LEU A 81 -3.27 -11.63 -12.39
N ALA A 82 -2.14 -12.33 -12.34
CA ALA A 82 -0.89 -11.91 -12.98
C ALA A 82 -1.02 -11.84 -14.50
N GLU A 83 -1.68 -12.83 -15.13
CA GLU A 83 -1.97 -12.85 -16.55
C GLU A 83 -2.84 -11.66 -16.96
N GLU A 84 -3.92 -11.40 -16.22
CA GLU A 84 -4.81 -10.26 -16.48
C GLU A 84 -4.09 -8.92 -16.32
N MET A 85 -3.30 -8.75 -15.25
CA MET A 85 -2.52 -7.52 -15.03
C MET A 85 -1.51 -7.25 -16.15
N LEU A 86 -0.79 -8.29 -16.61
CA LEU A 86 0.17 -8.13 -17.71
C LEU A 86 -0.54 -7.91 -19.05
N HIS A 87 -1.71 -8.53 -19.27
CA HIS A 87 -2.51 -8.35 -20.46
C HIS A 87 -3.08 -6.93 -20.55
N SER A 88 -3.73 -6.44 -19.49
CA SER A 88 -4.30 -5.08 -19.42
C SER A 88 -3.24 -4.00 -19.62
N LEU A 89 -2.05 -4.23 -19.09
CA LEU A 89 -0.88 -3.37 -19.31
C LEU A 89 -0.45 -3.34 -20.79
N GLU A 90 -0.43 -4.48 -21.48
CA GLU A 90 -0.11 -4.51 -22.91
C GLU A 90 -1.20 -3.84 -23.76
N GLU A 91 -2.47 -3.88 -23.34
CA GLU A 91 -3.56 -3.09 -23.95
C GLU A 91 -3.32 -1.59 -23.80
N VAL A 92 -2.94 -1.12 -22.61
CA VAL A 92 -2.58 0.29 -22.37
C VAL A 92 -1.41 0.71 -23.25
N ARG A 93 -0.36 -0.13 -23.32
CA ARG A 93 0.82 0.13 -24.17
C ARG A 93 0.47 0.24 -25.65
N ARG A 94 -0.38 -0.66 -26.14
CA ARG A 94 -0.88 -0.65 -27.53
C ARG A 94 -1.68 0.63 -27.80
N SER A 95 -2.61 0.95 -26.91
CA SER A 95 -3.48 2.14 -27.03
C SER A 95 -2.68 3.44 -27.01
N LEU A 96 -1.68 3.56 -26.12
CA LEU A 96 -0.77 4.69 -26.08
C LEU A 96 0.09 4.80 -27.34
N ARG A 97 0.53 3.66 -27.90
CA ARG A 97 1.31 3.62 -29.14
C ARG A 97 0.48 4.10 -30.34
N ASP A 98 -0.76 3.66 -30.43
CA ASP A 98 -1.68 4.05 -31.50
C ASP A 98 -2.03 5.54 -31.42
N GLN A 99 -2.09 6.11 -30.21
CA GLN A 99 -2.24 7.55 -30.00
C GLN A 99 -1.02 8.36 -30.42
N CYS A 100 0.19 7.88 -30.16
CA CYS A 100 1.40 8.55 -30.64
C CYS A 100 1.46 8.64 -32.17
N LEU A 101 0.70 7.81 -32.90
CA LEU A 101 0.61 7.79 -34.36
C LEU A 101 -0.60 8.58 -34.90
N SER A 102 -1.49 9.06 -34.02
CA SER A 102 -2.73 9.78 -34.35
C SER A 102 -2.69 11.23 -33.82
N ASP A 103 -3.70 12.06 -34.13
CA ASP A 103 -3.79 13.42 -33.58
C ASP A 103 -3.95 13.40 -32.05
N ALA A 104 -2.91 13.86 -31.34
CA ALA A 104 -2.77 13.82 -29.89
C ALA A 104 -3.72 14.74 -29.08
N SER A 105 -4.73 15.33 -29.72
CA SER A 105 -5.60 16.34 -29.09
C SER A 105 -6.88 15.77 -28.46
N VAL A 106 -7.26 14.54 -28.79
CA VAL A 106 -8.43 13.86 -28.22
C VAL A 106 -8.01 12.50 -27.68
N TYR A 107 -8.10 12.33 -26.37
CA TYR A 107 -7.90 11.02 -25.74
C TYR A 107 -9.14 10.15 -26.01
N PRO A 108 -9.04 9.04 -26.77
CA PRO A 108 -10.15 8.12 -26.98
C PRO A 108 -10.61 7.51 -25.67
N ASP A 109 -11.93 7.37 -25.51
CA ASP A 109 -12.56 6.73 -24.34
C ASP A 109 -12.04 5.30 -24.13
N LEU A 110 -11.68 4.61 -25.23
CA LEU A 110 -11.00 3.32 -25.21
C LEU A 110 -9.69 3.30 -24.40
N LEU A 111 -8.88 4.38 -24.44
CA LEU A 111 -7.68 4.42 -23.60
C LEU A 111 -8.03 4.61 -22.13
N LYS A 112 -9.06 5.42 -21.81
CA LYS A 112 -9.49 5.59 -20.42
C LYS A 112 -9.98 4.27 -19.85
N GLU A 113 -10.81 3.54 -20.59
CA GLU A 113 -11.27 2.20 -20.21
C GLU A 113 -10.10 1.22 -20.00
N ALA A 114 -9.10 1.24 -20.88
CA ALA A 114 -7.91 0.41 -20.73
C ALA A 114 -7.08 0.81 -19.49
N LEU A 115 -6.93 2.10 -19.20
CA LEU A 115 -6.23 2.59 -18.02
C LEU A 115 -6.96 2.20 -16.72
N VAL A 116 -8.29 2.33 -16.68
CA VAL A 116 -9.11 1.90 -15.53
C VAL A 116 -9.01 0.39 -15.33
N ARG A 117 -9.12 -0.40 -16.41
CA ARG A 117 -8.94 -1.87 -16.33
C ARG A 117 -7.56 -2.22 -15.77
N PHE A 118 -6.51 -1.56 -16.26
CA PHE A 118 -5.16 -1.75 -15.77
C PHE A 118 -5.05 -1.42 -14.27
N ASP A 119 -5.48 -0.25 -13.83
CA ASP A 119 -5.37 0.17 -12.41
C ASP A 119 -6.16 -0.75 -11.48
N CYS A 120 -7.35 -1.20 -11.89
CA CYS A 120 -8.14 -2.20 -11.16
C CYS A 120 -7.43 -3.55 -11.06
N SER A 121 -6.97 -4.09 -12.19
CA SER A 121 -6.24 -5.37 -12.22
C SER A 121 -4.95 -5.33 -11.41
N PHE A 122 -4.27 -4.19 -11.43
CA PHE A 122 -3.05 -3.95 -10.65
C PHE A 122 -3.34 -3.92 -9.15
N ALA A 123 -4.39 -3.22 -8.72
CA ALA A 123 -4.78 -3.15 -7.31
C ALA A 123 -5.24 -4.52 -6.76
N GLU A 124 -5.97 -5.30 -7.57
CA GLU A 124 -6.40 -6.65 -7.20
C GLU A 124 -5.21 -7.61 -7.08
N PHE A 125 -4.27 -7.55 -8.03
CA PHE A 125 -3.04 -8.32 -7.97
C PHE A 125 -2.17 -7.91 -6.78
N GLU A 126 -1.98 -6.61 -6.54
CA GLU A 126 -1.23 -6.07 -5.40
C GLU A 126 -1.81 -6.62 -4.09
N LEU A 127 -3.10 -6.45 -3.85
CA LEU A 127 -3.74 -6.94 -2.62
C LEU A 127 -3.52 -8.44 -2.43
N SER A 128 -3.77 -9.23 -3.47
CA SER A 128 -3.70 -10.69 -3.39
C SER A 128 -2.27 -11.19 -3.22
N TYR A 129 -1.32 -10.60 -3.94
CA TYR A 129 0.09 -10.97 -3.88
C TYR A 129 0.70 -10.65 -2.52
N VAL A 130 0.48 -9.42 -2.03
CA VAL A 130 1.02 -9.00 -0.72
C VAL A 130 0.44 -9.85 0.40
N SER A 131 -0.86 -10.16 0.34
CA SER A 131 -1.52 -11.01 1.33
C SER A 131 -0.99 -12.46 1.35
N ALA A 132 -0.45 -12.95 0.23
CA ALA A 132 0.17 -14.27 0.15
C ALA A 132 1.63 -14.27 0.67
N VAL A 133 2.37 -13.20 0.41
CA VAL A 133 3.82 -13.13 0.72
C VAL A 133 4.10 -12.65 2.14
N VAL A 134 3.22 -11.82 2.71
CA VAL A 134 3.38 -11.30 4.08
C VAL A 134 2.07 -11.38 4.87
N PRO A 135 2.13 -11.64 6.19
CA PRO A 135 0.95 -11.54 7.03
C PRO A 135 0.46 -10.08 7.04
N ILE A 136 -0.80 -9.90 6.69
CA ILE A 136 -1.48 -8.61 6.73
C ILE A 136 -2.19 -8.43 8.07
N LYS A 137 -2.38 -7.17 8.48
CA LYS A 137 -3.06 -6.85 9.74
C LYS A 137 -4.50 -7.38 9.74
N SER A 138 -4.88 -8.08 10.80
CA SER A 138 -6.25 -8.56 10.97
C SER A 138 -7.21 -7.40 11.30
N PRO A 139 -8.54 -7.58 11.13
CA PRO A 139 -9.52 -6.61 11.59
C PRO A 139 -9.39 -6.28 13.08
N GLU A 140 -9.07 -7.27 13.91
CA GLU A 140 -8.84 -7.09 15.35
C GLU A 140 -7.61 -6.23 15.63
N GLU A 141 -6.51 -6.44 14.91
CA GLU A 141 -5.29 -5.64 15.05
C GLU A 141 -5.53 -4.18 14.63
N LEU A 142 -6.26 -3.95 13.54
CA LEU A 142 -6.66 -2.61 13.11
C LEU A 142 -7.57 -1.93 14.14
N PHE A 143 -8.51 -2.68 14.73
CA PHE A 143 -9.39 -2.16 15.77
C PHE A 143 -8.61 -1.78 17.03
N GLN A 144 -7.66 -2.61 17.44
CA GLN A 144 -6.76 -2.29 18.55
C GLN A 144 -5.96 -1.01 18.27
N GLN A 145 -5.39 -0.88 17.06
CA GLN A 145 -4.67 0.32 16.63
C GLN A 145 -5.56 1.58 16.72
N GLN A 146 -6.80 1.50 16.25
CA GLN A 146 -7.76 2.60 16.35
C GLN A 146 -8.05 2.98 17.82
N GLN A 147 -8.21 2.01 18.71
CA GLN A 147 -8.38 2.30 20.13
C GLN A 147 -7.18 3.07 20.71
N ILE A 148 -5.95 2.72 20.31
CA ILE A 148 -4.76 3.46 20.75
C ILE A 148 -4.81 4.91 20.26
N ILE A 149 -5.19 5.12 18.99
CA ILE A 149 -5.29 6.46 18.39
C ILE A 149 -6.32 7.29 19.15
N VAL A 150 -7.51 6.74 19.41
CA VAL A 150 -8.57 7.43 20.18
C VAL A 150 -8.07 7.78 21.58
N LEU A 151 -7.46 6.83 22.29
CA LEU A 151 -6.90 7.07 23.63
C LEU A 151 -5.81 8.15 23.61
N PHE A 152 -4.96 8.15 22.59
CA PHE A 152 -3.92 9.16 22.41
C PHE A 152 -4.52 10.54 22.13
N CYS A 153 -5.51 10.63 21.23
CA CYS A 153 -6.22 11.88 20.95
C CYS A 153 -6.91 12.41 22.22
N GLU A 154 -7.64 11.56 22.95
CA GLU A 154 -8.24 11.95 24.24
C GLU A 154 -7.19 12.40 25.26
N THR A 155 -6.05 11.72 25.32
CA THR A 155 -4.95 12.09 26.22
C THR A 155 -4.33 13.42 25.80
N ILE A 156 -4.14 13.68 24.51
CA ILE A 156 -3.70 14.99 24.00
C ILE A 156 -4.72 16.06 24.36
N GLU A 157 -6.00 15.85 24.09
CA GLU A 157 -7.05 16.83 24.39
C GLU A 157 -7.11 17.17 25.89
N ARG A 158 -6.95 16.16 26.75
CA ARG A 158 -6.88 16.35 28.21
C ARG A 158 -5.55 16.95 28.68
N SER A 159 -4.45 16.72 27.96
CA SER A 159 -3.10 17.15 28.36
C SER A 159 -2.62 18.47 27.76
N VAL A 160 -3.24 18.96 26.70
CA VAL A 160 -3.13 20.36 26.23
C VAL A 160 -3.49 21.33 27.36
N LEU A 161 -4.18 20.83 28.40
CA LEU A 161 -4.38 21.57 29.65
C LEU A 161 -3.21 21.45 30.65
N GLU A 162 -2.46 20.34 30.81
CA GLU A 162 -1.43 20.22 31.90
C GLU A 162 -0.22 19.23 31.78
N LEU A 163 0.03 18.42 30.74
CA LEU A 163 1.18 17.45 30.78
C LEU A 163 2.49 17.91 30.09
N PRO A 164 3.67 17.59 30.66
CA PRO A 164 4.97 17.88 30.05
C PRO A 164 5.27 16.97 28.86
N VAL A 165 5.82 17.57 27.80
CA VAL A 165 6.20 17.00 26.48
C VAL A 165 6.93 15.65 26.54
N ILE A 166 7.58 15.32 27.67
CA ILE A 166 8.28 14.05 27.92
C ILE A 166 7.34 12.83 27.82
N VAL A 167 6.08 12.93 28.29
CA VAL A 167 5.13 11.80 28.26
C VAL A 167 4.73 11.45 26.82
N LEU A 168 4.58 12.47 25.96
CA LEU A 168 4.26 12.28 24.54
C LEU A 168 5.41 11.60 23.79
N ILE A 169 6.66 11.96 24.10
CA ILE A 169 7.85 11.31 23.52
C ILE A 169 7.93 9.83 23.95
N SER A 170 7.63 9.53 25.22
CA SER A 170 7.62 8.14 25.71
C SER A 170 6.53 7.28 25.05
N LEU A 171 5.34 7.84 24.83
CA LEU A 171 4.24 7.19 24.09
C LEU A 171 4.62 6.92 22.63
N GLN A 172 5.28 7.87 21.98
CA GLN A 172 5.69 7.73 20.58
C GLN A 172 6.84 6.72 20.40
N VAL A 173 7.75 6.60 21.37
CA VAL A 173 8.79 5.57 21.42
C VAL A 173 8.20 4.18 21.68
N LEU A 174 7.17 4.08 22.53
CA LEU A 174 6.45 2.84 22.79
C LEU A 174 5.62 2.38 21.58
N TRP A 175 4.99 3.31 20.86
CA TRP A 175 4.32 3.06 19.58
C TRP A 175 5.29 2.47 18.54
N LYS A 176 6.47 3.08 18.37
CA LYS A 176 7.48 2.64 17.39
C LYS A 176 8.08 1.25 17.68
N ARG A 177 7.92 0.71 18.89
CA ARG A 177 8.45 -0.60 19.28
C ARG A 177 7.43 -1.73 19.21
N GLY A 178 6.16 -1.45 18.89
CA GLY A 178 5.12 -2.50 18.75
C GLY A 178 4.89 -3.34 20.01
N SER A 179 5.39 -2.91 21.17
CA SER A 179 5.44 -3.73 22.37
C SER A 179 4.18 -3.51 23.21
N LEU A 180 3.12 -4.27 22.93
CA LEU A 180 1.87 -4.29 23.72
C LEU A 180 2.10 -4.67 25.21
N SER A 181 3.25 -5.24 25.56
CA SER A 181 3.58 -5.68 26.93
C SER A 181 3.77 -4.53 27.94
N CYS A 182 4.03 -3.30 27.49
CA CYS A 182 4.24 -2.15 28.37
C CYS A 182 2.97 -1.30 28.57
N TRP A 183 1.87 -1.67 27.91
CA TRP A 183 0.63 -0.91 27.93
C TRP A 183 -0.08 -0.87 29.30
N PRO A 184 -0.09 -1.94 30.11
CA PRO A 184 -0.60 -1.89 31.48
C PRO A 184 0.17 -0.90 32.37
N VAL A 185 1.47 -0.75 32.13
CA VAL A 185 2.34 0.17 32.89
C VAL A 185 2.05 1.62 32.50
N LEU A 186 1.80 1.89 31.22
CA LEU A 186 1.39 3.21 30.72
C LEU A 186 0.02 3.63 31.25
N ILE A 187 -0.95 2.71 31.28
CA ILE A 187 -2.27 2.93 31.85
C ILE A 187 -2.17 3.15 33.37
N ALA A 188 -1.33 2.40 34.07
CA ALA A 188 -1.07 2.59 35.51
C ALA A 188 -0.43 3.97 35.80
N LEU A 189 0.55 4.39 35.00
CA LEU A 189 1.18 5.71 35.14
C LEU A 189 0.23 6.88 34.84
N LEU A 190 -0.70 6.71 33.89
CA LEU A 190 -1.76 7.69 33.62
C LEU A 190 -2.85 7.68 34.72
N GLY A 191 -3.11 6.53 35.35
CA GLY A 191 -4.06 6.38 36.46
C GLY A 191 -3.57 6.93 37.81
N GLU A 192 -2.26 6.97 38.05
CA GLU A 192 -1.68 7.50 39.31
C GLU A 192 -1.67 9.03 39.40
N SER A 193 -1.97 9.74 38.29
CA SER A 193 -2.06 11.21 38.29
C SER A 193 -3.32 11.74 38.99
N HIS A 194 -4.28 10.88 39.35
CA HIS A 194 -5.54 11.27 40.01
C HIS A 194 -5.50 11.27 41.55
N GLN A 195 -4.34 11.06 42.19
CA GLN A 195 -4.27 10.94 43.66
C GLN A 195 -3.56 12.09 44.40
N CYS A 196 -3.12 13.12 43.68
CA CYS A 196 -2.58 14.33 44.28
C CYS A 196 -3.50 15.49 43.87
N TYR A 197 -4.46 15.88 44.72
CA TYR A 197 -5.04 17.22 44.90
C TYR A 197 -6.42 17.09 45.57
N LEU A 198 -6.45 16.94 46.90
CA LEU A 198 -6.95 17.97 47.83
C LEU A 198 -7.10 17.40 49.25
N PRO A 199 -6.70 18.18 50.29
CA PRO A 199 -6.82 17.81 51.69
C PRO A 199 -8.24 18.07 52.20
N VAL A 200 -8.72 17.16 53.03
CA VAL A 200 -9.88 17.36 53.90
C VAL A 200 -9.51 18.40 54.95
N CYS A 201 -10.12 19.59 54.89
CA CYS A 201 -10.20 20.54 56.01
C CYS A 201 -11.48 21.37 55.90
N MET A 202 -12.35 21.15 56.91
CA MET A 202 -13.56 21.86 57.35
C MET A 202 -14.84 21.75 56.51
#